data_AF-A0A316NRI0-F1
#
_entry.id   AF-A0A316NRI0-F1
#
_cell.length_a   1.000
_cell.length_b   1.000
_cell.length_c   1.000
_cell.angle_alpha   90.00
_cell.angle_beta   90.00
_cell.angle_gamma   90.00
#
_symmetry.space_group_name_H-M   'P 1'
#
loop_
_entity.id
_entity.type
_entity.pdbx_description
1 polymer ?
#
loop_
_entity_poly.entity_id
_entity_poly.type
_entity_poly.pdbx_seq_one_letter_code
_entity_poly.pdbx_strand_id
1 'polypeptide(L)'
;MSEKIVQLNGEIIKGQLKELVCGSVEETLNELLEKEAESLTQAARYERSEARQGYRSGHYDRNLTTTSGNVTLHMPRLKGVSFETAIIERYRRRESSVEEALIEMYLAGVSVRCVEDITEALWGSKVSPSTISEDGIEETLTYCDFPSEHWTRIRTNNVIERLNREIRRRTRVVGTFPDGNSALMLVSVRDCAMWRGTQWGNKKYMNTKHLEAALDDVSIAG
;
A
#
# COMPACT_ATOMS: atom_id res chain seq x y z
N MET A 1 -49.50 13.51 12.26
CA MET A 1 -48.66 13.94 11.12
C MET A 1 -47.37 13.14 11.21
N SER A 2 -47.34 11.92 10.67
CA SER A 2 -46.11 11.12 10.63
C SER A 2 -45.27 11.63 9.47
N GLU A 3 -44.14 12.26 9.77
CA GLU A 3 -43.17 12.68 8.78
C GLU A 3 -42.75 11.47 7.93
N LYS A 4 -42.81 11.63 6.59
CA LYS A 4 -42.29 10.63 5.66
C LYS A 4 -40.79 10.54 5.87
N ILE A 5 -40.34 9.58 6.67
CA ILE A 5 -38.93 9.23 6.79
C ILE A 5 -38.51 8.70 5.41
N VAL A 6 -37.70 9.48 4.70
CA VAL A 6 -37.11 9.06 3.43
C VAL A 6 -36.17 7.90 3.74
N GLN A 7 -36.54 6.69 3.33
CA GLN A 7 -35.64 5.54 3.40
C GLN A 7 -34.53 5.74 2.38
N LEU A 8 -33.41 6.23 2.86
CA LEU A 8 -32.20 6.40 2.09
C LEU A 8 -31.45 5.06 2.05
N ASN A 9 -31.40 4.43 0.88
CA ASN A 9 -30.62 3.21 0.66
C ASN A 9 -29.12 3.54 0.76
N GLY A 10 -28.49 3.17 1.87
CA GLY A 10 -27.10 3.52 2.17
C GLY A 10 -26.07 3.03 1.15
N GLU A 11 -26.34 1.93 0.44
CA GLU A 11 -25.46 1.43 -0.65
C GLU A 11 -25.46 2.36 -1.87
N ILE A 12 -26.64 2.88 -2.24
CA ILE A 12 -26.78 3.81 -3.37
C ILE A 12 -26.09 5.14 -3.06
N ILE A 13 -26.23 5.62 -1.83
CA ILE A 13 -25.56 6.85 -1.39
C ILE A 13 -24.05 6.68 -1.40
N LYS A 14 -23.51 5.56 -0.91
CA LYS A 14 -22.07 5.30 -0.93
C LYS A 14 -21.51 5.24 -2.35
N GLY A 15 -22.24 4.61 -3.28
CA GLY A 15 -21.85 4.59 -4.69
C GLY A 15 -21.86 5.99 -5.32
N GLN A 16 -22.97 6.71 -5.18
CA GLN A 16 -23.11 8.07 -5.73
C GLN A 16 -22.11 9.06 -5.12
N LEU A 17 -21.84 8.95 -3.82
CA LEU A 17 -20.88 9.81 -3.14
C LEU A 17 -19.45 9.50 -3.61
N LYS A 18 -19.10 8.23 -3.83
CA LYS A 18 -17.81 7.86 -4.42
C LYS A 18 -17.64 8.43 -5.82
N GLU A 19 -18.64 8.31 -6.69
CA GLU A 19 -18.61 8.89 -8.03
C GLU A 19 -18.47 10.42 -8.01
N LEU A 20 -19.23 11.10 -7.14
CA LEU A 20 -19.15 12.55 -7.00
C LEU A 20 -17.79 13.02 -6.50
N VAL A 21 -17.23 12.34 -5.50
CA VAL A 21 -15.89 12.67 -4.97
C VAL A 21 -14.83 12.41 -6.04
N CYS A 22 -14.87 11.27 -6.74
CA CYS A 22 -13.94 11.00 -7.84
C CYS A 22 -14.02 12.06 -8.94
N GLY A 23 -15.23 12.42 -9.38
CA GLY A 23 -15.42 13.44 -10.41
C GLY A 23 -14.89 14.81 -9.97
N SER A 24 -15.14 15.21 -8.73
CA SER A 24 -14.63 16.47 -8.19
C SER A 24 -13.10 16.49 -8.07
N VAL A 25 -12.49 15.38 -7.63
CA VAL A 25 -11.03 15.24 -7.58
C VAL A 25 -10.43 15.28 -8.98
N GLU A 26 -11.05 14.60 -9.94
CA GLU A 26 -10.61 14.60 -11.35
C GLU A 26 -10.63 16.00 -11.96
N GLU A 27 -11.73 16.72 -11.79
CA GLU A 27 -11.87 18.09 -12.28
C GLU A 27 -10.85 19.02 -11.64
N THR A 28 -10.72 18.96 -10.30
CA THR A 28 -9.77 19.81 -9.55
C THR A 28 -8.32 19.55 -9.97
N LEU A 29 -7.91 18.28 -10.11
CA LEU A 29 -6.55 17.95 -10.55
C LEU A 29 -6.28 18.40 -11.98
N ASN A 30 -7.23 18.23 -12.89
CA ASN A 30 -7.08 18.66 -14.27
C ASN A 30 -7.00 20.19 -14.38
N GLU A 31 -7.81 20.93 -13.62
CA GLU A 31 -7.70 22.40 -13.55
C GLU A 31 -6.34 22.87 -13.01
N LEU A 32 -5.82 22.20 -11.99
CA LEU A 32 -4.51 22.53 -11.43
C LEU A 32 -3.39 22.30 -12.46
N LEU A 33 -3.44 21.20 -13.22
CA LEU A 33 -2.50 20.93 -14.30
C LEU A 33 -2.56 22.00 -15.41
N GLU A 34 -3.76 22.46 -15.76
CA GLU A 34 -3.92 23.56 -16.73
C GLU A 34 -3.33 24.88 -16.24
N LYS A 35 -3.55 25.22 -14.96
CA LYS A 35 -2.98 26.41 -14.31
C LYS A 35 -1.46 26.34 -14.23
N GLU A 36 -0.89 25.17 -13.92
CA GLU A 36 0.56 24.96 -13.90
C GLU A 36 1.16 25.14 -15.31
N ALA A 37 0.48 24.62 -16.34
CA ALA A 37 0.89 24.82 -17.73
C ALA A 37 0.83 26.28 -18.18
N GLU A 38 -0.15 27.04 -17.69
CA GLU A 38 -0.24 28.48 -17.93
C GLU A 38 0.91 29.23 -17.27
N SER A 39 1.23 28.94 -16.01
CA SER A 39 2.36 29.53 -15.30
C SER A 39 3.68 29.26 -16.02
N LEU A 40 3.88 28.04 -16.54
CA LEU A 40 5.10 27.67 -17.27
C LEU A 40 5.19 28.32 -18.65
N THR A 41 4.06 28.48 -19.35
CA THR A 41 4.05 29.10 -20.69
C THR A 41 3.96 30.62 -20.67
N GLN A 42 3.67 31.22 -19.50
CA GLN A 42 3.40 32.65 -19.30
C GLN A 42 2.31 33.21 -20.24
N ALA A 43 1.35 32.37 -20.62
CA ALA A 43 0.26 32.75 -21.52
C ALA A 43 -0.95 31.82 -21.35
N ALA A 44 -2.14 32.42 -21.29
CA ALA A 44 -3.39 31.68 -21.28
C ALA A 44 -3.62 30.94 -22.60
N ARG A 45 -4.63 30.07 -22.61
CA ARG A 45 -4.99 29.30 -23.80
C ARG A 45 -5.43 30.23 -24.93
N TYR A 46 -4.82 30.08 -26.11
CA TYR A 46 -5.02 30.93 -27.29
C TYR A 46 -4.65 32.42 -27.16
N GLU A 47 -4.12 32.85 -26.02
CA GLU A 47 -3.67 34.22 -25.84
C GLU A 47 -2.46 34.53 -26.73
N ARG A 48 -2.25 35.79 -27.10
CA ARG A 48 -1.04 36.24 -27.78
C ARG A 48 -0.25 37.09 -26.79
N SER A 49 0.85 36.55 -26.29
CA SER A 49 1.76 37.23 -25.38
C SER A 49 3.17 37.21 -25.95
N GLU A 50 3.86 38.34 -25.85
CA GLU A 50 5.27 38.48 -26.25
C GLU A 50 6.20 37.75 -25.26
N ALA A 51 5.77 37.53 -24.01
CA ALA A 51 6.52 36.82 -22.98
C ALA A 51 6.41 35.28 -23.07
N ARG A 52 5.77 34.74 -24.11
CA ARG A 52 5.51 33.31 -24.26
C ARG A 52 6.81 32.51 -24.34
N GLN A 53 6.97 31.55 -23.44
CA GLN A 53 8.13 30.64 -23.40
C GLN A 53 7.88 29.30 -24.11
N GLY A 54 6.62 28.90 -24.31
CA GLY A 54 6.28 27.61 -24.90
C GLY A 54 4.90 27.55 -25.54
N TYR A 55 4.70 26.52 -26.38
CA TYR A 55 3.44 26.27 -27.09
C TYR A 55 2.77 25.00 -26.60
N ARG A 56 1.44 25.04 -26.42
CA ARG A 56 0.64 23.85 -26.11
C ARG A 56 0.46 22.99 -27.36
N SER A 57 0.65 21.68 -27.22
CA SER A 57 0.61 20.68 -28.30
C SER A 57 -0.34 19.52 -27.95
N GLY A 58 -1.52 19.87 -27.43
CA GLY A 58 -2.55 18.92 -27.01
C GLY A 58 -2.30 18.34 -25.63
N HIS A 59 -2.99 17.22 -25.35
CA HIS A 59 -2.95 16.52 -24.07
C HIS A 59 -2.69 15.03 -24.30
N TYR A 60 -2.29 14.32 -23.25
CA TYR A 60 -2.33 12.87 -23.22
C TYR A 60 -2.95 12.40 -21.91
N ASP A 61 -3.66 11.29 -21.98
CA ASP A 61 -4.37 10.76 -20.84
C ASP A 61 -3.45 9.88 -19.99
N ARG A 62 -3.56 10.04 -18.68
CA ARG A 62 -2.82 9.27 -17.67
C ARG A 62 -3.76 8.90 -16.54
N ASN A 63 -3.78 7.64 -16.17
CA ASN A 63 -4.54 7.17 -15.01
C ASN A 63 -3.71 7.35 -13.73
N LEU A 64 -4.34 7.86 -12.68
CA LEU A 64 -3.79 7.96 -11.33
C LEU A 64 -4.73 7.26 -10.35
N THR A 65 -4.20 6.28 -9.62
CA THR A 65 -4.95 5.66 -8.52
C THR A 65 -4.84 6.54 -7.28
N THR A 66 -5.97 7.10 -6.85
CA THR A 66 -6.12 7.89 -5.62
C THR A 66 -6.89 7.10 -4.58
N THR A 67 -6.94 7.61 -3.35
CA THR A 67 -7.73 7.01 -2.27
C THR A 67 -9.22 6.92 -2.63
N SER A 68 -9.74 7.90 -3.37
CA SER A 68 -11.15 7.95 -3.80
C SER A 68 -11.46 6.98 -4.94
N GLY A 69 -10.46 6.64 -5.76
CA GLY A 69 -10.59 5.75 -6.90
C GLY A 69 -9.60 6.09 -8.01
N ASN A 70 -9.81 5.48 -9.18
CA ASN A 70 -8.99 5.77 -10.36
C ASN A 70 -9.48 7.05 -11.03
N VAL A 71 -8.56 8.00 -11.22
CA VAL A 71 -8.80 9.32 -11.80
C VAL A 71 -8.09 9.44 -13.14
N THR A 72 -8.76 10.02 -14.14
CA THR A 72 -8.16 10.26 -15.46
C THR A 72 -7.59 11.68 -15.55
N LEU A 73 -6.29 11.78 -15.73
CA LEU A 73 -5.58 13.07 -15.83
C LEU A 73 -5.29 13.40 -17.28
N HIS A 74 -5.66 14.60 -17.71
CA HIS A 74 -5.38 15.14 -19.02
C HIS A 74 -4.08 15.95 -19.01
N MET A 75 -2.96 15.26 -19.15
CA MET A 75 -1.65 15.87 -19.00
C MET A 75 -1.29 16.77 -20.19
N PRO A 76 -1.02 18.08 -19.99
CA PRO A 76 -0.65 19.00 -21.06
C PRO A 76 0.68 18.64 -21.72
N ARG A 77 0.72 18.73 -23.05
CA ARG A 77 1.98 18.64 -23.82
C ARG A 77 2.45 20.04 -24.17
N LEU A 78 3.64 20.40 -23.71
CA LEU A 78 4.29 21.66 -24.05
C LEU A 78 5.44 21.44 -25.05
N LYS A 79 5.61 22.39 -25.97
CA LYS A 79 6.75 22.50 -26.90
C LYS A 79 7.59 23.70 -26.49
N GLY A 80 8.90 23.49 -26.34
CA GLY A 80 9.87 24.52 -25.94
C GLY A 80 10.22 24.52 -24.45
N VAL A 81 9.33 24.00 -23.60
CA VAL A 81 9.53 23.90 -22.15
C VAL A 81 9.16 22.49 -21.69
N SER A 82 9.93 21.89 -20.78
CA SER A 82 9.56 20.64 -20.12
C SER A 82 8.42 20.90 -19.15
N PHE A 83 7.38 20.07 -19.23
CA PHE A 83 6.29 20.11 -18.27
C PHE A 83 6.63 19.18 -17.11
N GLU A 84 7.19 19.75 -16.06
CA GLU A 84 7.47 19.07 -14.79
C GLU A 84 6.54 19.64 -13.74
N THR A 85 5.66 18.80 -13.20
CA THR A 85 4.63 19.21 -12.24
C THR A 85 5.06 18.86 -10.82
N ALA A 86 4.97 19.83 -9.91
CA ALA A 86 5.22 19.58 -8.49
C ALA A 86 4.08 18.78 -7.84
N ILE A 87 2.86 18.88 -8.40
CA ILE A 87 1.65 18.26 -7.86
C ILE A 87 1.68 16.75 -8.02
N ILE A 88 2.18 16.27 -9.17
CA ILE A 88 2.23 14.84 -9.50
C ILE A 88 3.57 14.54 -10.15
N GLU A 89 4.38 13.74 -9.50
CA GLU A 89 5.67 13.33 -10.05
C GLU A 89 5.51 12.58 -11.38
N ARG A 90 6.55 12.65 -12.20
CA ARG A 90 6.57 11.96 -13.50
C ARG A 90 6.50 10.45 -13.26
N TYR A 91 5.67 9.75 -14.06
CA TYR A 91 5.49 8.29 -14.03
C TYR A 91 4.83 7.68 -12.78
N ARG A 92 4.62 8.44 -11.70
CA ARG A 92 3.87 8.02 -10.51
C ARG A 92 2.45 7.52 -10.84
N ARG A 93 2.15 6.25 -10.59
CA ARG A 93 0.82 5.68 -10.93
C ARG A 93 -0.18 5.73 -9.79
N ARG A 94 0.29 5.99 -8.57
CA ARG A 94 -0.50 5.93 -7.33
C ARG A 94 -0.15 7.11 -6.42
N GLU A 95 -1.14 7.56 -5.67
CA GLU A 95 -0.94 8.52 -4.58
C GLU A 95 -0.09 7.90 -3.45
N SER A 96 0.68 8.73 -2.73
CA SER A 96 1.53 8.30 -1.62
C SER A 96 0.74 7.55 -0.53
N SER A 97 -0.45 8.02 -0.17
CA SER A 97 -1.28 7.37 0.84
C SER A 97 -1.74 5.96 0.44
N VAL A 98 -1.89 5.69 -0.86
CA VAL A 98 -2.22 4.35 -1.36
C VAL A 98 -1.01 3.43 -1.28
N GLU A 99 0.18 3.95 -1.60
CA GLU A 99 1.45 3.21 -1.47
C GLU A 99 1.74 2.87 0.01
N GLU A 100 1.57 3.83 0.92
CA GLU A 100 1.72 3.61 2.37
C GLU A 100 0.78 2.52 2.89
N ALA A 101 -0.50 2.54 2.49
CA ALA A 101 -1.46 1.52 2.90
C ALA A 101 -1.10 0.12 2.38
N LEU A 102 -0.62 0.02 1.12
CA LEU A 102 -0.16 -1.24 0.53
C LEU A 102 1.01 -1.83 1.31
N ILE A 103 1.96 -0.98 1.66
CA ILE A 103 3.15 -1.31 2.42
C ILE A 103 2.76 -1.77 3.84
N GLU A 104 1.90 -1.03 4.53
CA GLU A 104 1.42 -1.38 5.87
C GLU A 104 0.69 -2.74 5.88
N MET A 105 -0.14 -3.01 4.88
CA MET A 105 -0.81 -4.31 4.72
C MET A 105 0.20 -5.45 4.51
N TYR A 106 1.24 -5.21 3.72
CA TYR A 106 2.30 -6.19 3.49
C TYR A 106 3.07 -6.48 4.79
N LEU A 107 3.46 -5.44 5.53
CA LEU A 107 4.12 -5.56 6.84
C LEU A 107 3.25 -6.26 7.90
N ALA A 108 1.95 -5.99 7.90
CA ALA A 108 0.98 -6.66 8.76
C ALA A 108 0.82 -8.17 8.46
N GLY A 109 1.47 -8.68 7.41
CA GLY A 109 1.47 -10.08 7.04
C GLY A 109 0.24 -10.50 6.23
N VAL A 110 -0.48 -9.54 5.64
CA VAL A 110 -1.54 -9.84 4.67
C VAL A 110 -0.88 -10.47 3.44
N SER A 111 -1.41 -11.61 2.99
CA SER A 111 -0.88 -12.27 1.78
C SER A 111 -1.00 -11.31 0.59
N VAL A 112 0.05 -11.19 -0.22
CA VAL A 112 0.06 -10.36 -1.45
C VAL A 112 -1.15 -10.58 -2.38
N ARG A 113 -1.72 -11.78 -2.38
CA ARG A 113 -2.95 -12.10 -3.15
C ARG A 113 -4.21 -11.54 -2.49
N CYS A 114 -4.26 -11.57 -1.15
CA CYS A 114 -5.33 -10.94 -0.40
C CYS A 114 -5.25 -9.41 -0.50
N VAL A 115 -4.03 -8.84 -0.58
CA VAL A 115 -3.86 -7.41 -0.86
C VAL A 115 -4.44 -7.07 -2.24
N GLU A 116 -4.17 -7.88 -3.26
CA GLU A 116 -4.77 -7.70 -4.60
C GLU A 116 -6.31 -7.68 -4.53
N ASP A 117 -6.94 -8.65 -3.88
CA ASP A 117 -8.40 -8.70 -3.71
C ASP A 117 -8.96 -7.47 -2.96
N ILE A 118 -8.25 -7.01 -1.92
CA ILE A 118 -8.63 -5.83 -1.13
C ILE A 118 -8.50 -4.55 -1.96
N THR A 119 -7.42 -4.40 -2.73
CA THR A 119 -7.22 -3.23 -3.59
C THR A 119 -8.29 -3.11 -4.68
N GLU A 120 -8.70 -4.24 -5.25
CA GLU A 120 -9.80 -4.29 -6.22
C GLU A 120 -11.13 -3.89 -5.57
N ALA A 121 -11.42 -4.37 -4.36
CA ALA A 121 -12.65 -4.04 -3.65
C ALA A 121 -12.72 -2.56 -3.22
N LEU A 122 -11.61 -1.99 -2.76
CA LEU A 122 -11.56 -0.60 -2.26
C LEU A 122 -11.48 0.42 -3.40
N TRP A 123 -10.53 0.24 -4.30
CA TRP A 123 -10.16 1.26 -5.30
C TRP A 123 -10.59 0.91 -6.72
N GLY A 124 -11.02 -0.34 -6.98
CA GLY A 124 -11.41 -0.80 -8.31
C GLY A 124 -10.22 -1.05 -9.24
N SER A 125 -8.99 -1.00 -8.73
CA SER A 125 -7.77 -1.31 -9.47
C SER A 125 -7.02 -2.46 -8.82
N LYS A 126 -6.61 -3.44 -9.63
CA LYS A 126 -5.78 -4.55 -9.16
C LYS A 126 -4.33 -4.11 -9.09
N VAL A 127 -3.73 -4.26 -7.93
CA VAL A 127 -2.27 -4.13 -7.78
C VAL A 127 -1.67 -5.53 -7.85
N SER A 128 -0.71 -5.75 -8.77
CA SER A 128 -0.13 -7.07 -8.92
C SER A 128 0.73 -7.43 -7.69
N PRO A 129 0.79 -8.72 -7.32
CA PRO A 129 1.64 -9.20 -6.23
C PRO A 129 3.13 -8.85 -6.39
N SER A 130 3.60 -8.76 -7.64
CA SER A 130 4.98 -8.38 -7.96
C SER A 130 5.28 -6.94 -7.59
N THR A 131 4.34 -6.02 -7.83
CA THR A 131 4.52 -4.60 -7.51
C THR A 131 4.53 -4.39 -6.00
N ILE A 132 3.64 -5.06 -5.26
CA ILE A 132 3.63 -4.99 -3.79
C ILE A 132 4.95 -5.49 -3.20
N SER A 133 5.50 -6.57 -3.78
CA SER A 133 6.80 -7.09 -3.36
C SER A 133 7.97 -6.17 -3.72
N GLU A 134 7.84 -5.32 -4.73
CA GLU A 134 8.86 -4.37 -5.17
C GLU A 134 8.84 -3.10 -4.30
N ASP A 135 7.65 -2.57 -4.03
CA ASP A 135 7.44 -1.41 -3.17
C ASP A 135 7.87 -1.71 -1.72
N GLY A 136 7.65 -2.94 -1.24
CA GLY A 136 8.09 -3.38 0.08
C GLY A 136 9.56 -3.79 0.18
N ILE A 137 10.40 -3.61 -0.86
CA ILE A 137 11.81 -4.06 -0.84
C ILE A 137 12.60 -3.37 0.26
N GLU A 138 12.46 -2.05 0.40
CA GLU A 138 13.24 -1.27 1.37
C GLU A 138 13.00 -1.78 2.80
N GLU A 139 11.74 -1.96 3.16
CA GLU A 139 11.37 -2.50 4.46
C GLU A 139 11.72 -3.97 4.61
N THR A 140 11.61 -4.76 3.54
CA THR A 140 12.05 -6.16 3.52
C THR A 140 13.56 -6.26 3.72
N LEU A 141 14.34 -5.25 3.35
CA LEU A 141 15.80 -5.21 3.52
C LEU A 141 16.25 -4.69 4.88
N THR A 142 15.36 -4.25 5.77
CA THR A 142 15.70 -3.86 7.16
C THR A 142 16.43 -4.97 7.92
N TYR A 143 16.26 -6.24 7.54
CA TYR A 143 17.05 -7.33 8.15
C TYR A 143 18.56 -7.23 7.84
N CYS A 144 18.96 -6.51 6.79
CA CYS A 144 20.36 -6.32 6.42
C CYS A 144 21.14 -5.53 7.47
N ASP A 145 20.44 -4.76 8.32
CA ASP A 145 21.03 -4.04 9.45
C ASP A 145 21.46 -4.98 10.59
N PHE A 146 20.96 -6.22 10.60
CA PHE A 146 21.37 -7.24 11.56
C PHE A 146 22.65 -7.96 11.11
N PRO A 147 23.38 -8.66 12.01
CA PRO A 147 24.52 -9.48 11.62
C PRO A 147 24.17 -10.52 10.55
N SER A 148 25.08 -10.75 9.59
CA SER A 148 24.89 -11.65 8.44
C SER A 148 24.54 -13.10 8.83
N GLU A 149 24.98 -13.55 10.00
CA GLU A 149 24.62 -14.86 10.56
C GLU A 149 23.11 -15.04 10.82
N HIS A 150 22.38 -13.94 11.01
CA HIS A 150 20.95 -13.94 11.28
C HIS A 150 20.09 -13.74 10.01
N TRP A 151 20.66 -13.27 8.90
CA TRP A 151 19.91 -12.92 7.69
C TRP A 151 19.04 -14.05 7.17
N THR A 152 19.58 -15.26 7.05
CA THR A 152 18.83 -16.43 6.57
C THR A 152 17.61 -16.74 7.45
N ARG A 153 17.67 -16.42 8.75
CA ARG A 153 16.60 -16.68 9.71
C ARG A 153 15.55 -15.58 9.75
N ILE A 154 15.96 -14.32 9.53
CA ILE A 154 15.05 -13.16 9.53
C ILE A 154 14.36 -13.03 8.17
N ARG A 155 15.10 -13.17 7.07
CA ARG A 155 14.59 -13.02 5.69
C ARG A 155 13.54 -14.08 5.32
N THR A 156 13.61 -15.28 5.90
CA THR A 156 12.72 -16.37 5.50
C THR A 156 11.45 -16.42 6.35
N ASN A 157 10.29 -16.41 5.68
CA ASN A 157 8.98 -16.55 6.33
C ASN A 157 8.65 -17.99 6.76
N ASN A 158 9.58 -18.93 6.58
CA ASN A 158 9.38 -20.38 6.75
C ASN A 158 8.78 -20.76 8.11
N VAL A 159 9.13 -20.04 9.18
CA VAL A 159 8.59 -20.29 10.52
C VAL A 159 7.13 -19.86 10.61
N ILE A 160 6.80 -18.68 10.11
CA ILE A 160 5.42 -18.15 10.08
C ILE A 160 4.55 -19.02 9.17
N GLU A 161 5.03 -19.37 7.97
CA GLU A 161 4.31 -20.26 7.06
C GLU A 161 4.06 -21.63 7.65
N ARG A 162 5.06 -22.20 8.34
CA ARG A 162 4.92 -23.49 9.01
C ARG A 162 3.88 -23.44 10.13
N LEU A 163 3.90 -22.37 10.93
CA LEU A 163 2.91 -22.13 12.00
C LEU A 163 1.51 -21.96 11.41
N ASN A 164 1.34 -21.10 10.41
CA ASN A 164 0.07 -20.87 9.73
C ASN A 164 -0.47 -22.15 9.06
N ARG A 165 0.40 -22.97 8.47
CA ARG A 165 0.03 -24.26 7.89
C ARG A 165 -0.49 -25.24 8.96
N GLU A 166 0.11 -25.24 10.15
CA GLU A 166 -0.32 -26.08 11.26
C GLU A 166 -1.67 -25.61 11.84
N ILE A 167 -1.85 -24.30 12.01
CA ILE A 167 -3.13 -23.70 12.42
C ILE A 167 -4.23 -24.08 11.43
N ARG A 168 -3.99 -23.88 10.13
CA ARG A 168 -4.94 -24.24 9.06
C ARG A 168 -5.27 -25.73 9.04
N ARG A 169 -4.29 -26.60 9.26
CA ARG A 169 -4.52 -28.06 9.30
C ARG A 169 -5.49 -28.46 10.41
N ARG A 170 -5.38 -27.86 11.59
CA ARG A 170 -6.19 -28.22 12.76
C ARG A 170 -7.57 -27.59 12.75
N THR A 171 -7.63 -26.31 12.40
CA THR A 171 -8.91 -25.61 12.22
C THR A 171 -9.77 -26.29 11.14
N ARG A 172 -9.14 -26.85 10.10
CA ARG A 172 -9.84 -27.65 9.07
C ARG A 172 -10.48 -28.94 9.60
N VAL A 173 -9.95 -29.56 10.65
CA VAL A 173 -10.54 -30.78 11.25
C VAL A 173 -11.76 -30.45 12.09
N VAL A 174 -11.76 -29.30 12.77
CA VAL A 174 -12.86 -28.87 13.63
C VAL A 174 -14.04 -28.34 12.81
N GLY A 175 -13.78 -27.69 11.67
CA GLY A 175 -14.80 -27.23 10.72
C GLY A 175 -15.56 -25.98 11.19
N THR A 176 -16.22 -26.03 12.35
CA THR A 176 -16.95 -24.89 12.94
C THR A 176 -16.70 -24.81 14.45
N PHE A 177 -16.41 -23.60 14.93
CA PHE A 177 -16.14 -23.34 16.35
C PHE A 177 -17.39 -22.76 17.02
N PRO A 178 -17.75 -23.22 18.22
CA PRO A 178 -18.87 -22.65 18.99
C PRO A 178 -18.62 -21.20 19.44
N ASP A 179 -17.36 -20.84 19.72
CA ASP A 179 -16.97 -19.53 20.25
C ASP A 179 -15.52 -19.17 19.89
N GLY A 180 -15.20 -17.87 19.83
CA GLY A 180 -13.83 -17.39 19.57
C GLY A 180 -12.80 -17.86 20.60
N ASN A 181 -13.19 -17.96 21.89
CA ASN A 181 -12.33 -18.49 22.95
C ASN A 181 -11.97 -19.96 22.75
N SER A 182 -12.87 -20.76 22.16
CA SER A 182 -12.59 -22.18 21.87
C SER A 182 -11.53 -22.35 20.78
N ALA A 183 -11.54 -21.47 19.77
CA ALA A 183 -10.50 -21.41 18.75
C ALA A 183 -9.15 -20.96 19.34
N LEU A 184 -9.16 -19.93 20.19
CA LEU A 184 -7.96 -19.44 20.87
C LEU A 184 -7.32 -20.53 21.75
N MET A 185 -8.13 -21.28 22.50
CA MET A 185 -7.66 -22.39 23.33
C MET A 185 -7.00 -23.50 22.51
N LEU A 186 -7.57 -23.86 21.36
CA LEU A 186 -7.00 -24.89 20.48
C LEU A 186 -5.63 -24.49 19.93
N VAL A 187 -5.45 -23.22 19.59
CA VAL A 187 -4.17 -22.67 19.12
C VAL A 187 -3.17 -22.60 20.30
N SER A 188 -3.54 -21.93 21.39
CA SER A 188 -2.66 -21.65 22.53
C SER A 188 -2.20 -22.90 23.31
N VAL A 189 -3.09 -23.88 23.55
CA VAL A 189 -2.73 -25.15 24.20
C VAL A 189 -1.72 -25.91 23.35
N ARG A 190 -1.83 -25.85 22.03
CA ARG A 190 -0.89 -26.53 21.14
C ARG A 190 0.44 -25.78 21.02
N ASP A 191 0.42 -24.46 20.93
CA ASP A 191 1.66 -23.67 20.91
C ASP A 191 2.46 -23.93 22.19
N CYS A 192 1.81 -23.93 23.35
CA CYS A 192 2.43 -24.34 24.61
C CYS A 192 2.96 -25.78 24.58
N ALA A 193 2.22 -26.73 23.99
CA ALA A 193 2.66 -28.12 23.89
C ALA A 193 3.84 -28.32 22.90
N MET A 194 3.87 -27.60 21.78
CA MET A 194 5.01 -27.61 20.85
C MET A 194 6.24 -27.00 21.51
N TRP A 195 6.09 -25.88 22.21
CA TRP A 195 7.21 -25.15 22.81
C TRP A 195 7.77 -25.87 24.04
N ARG A 196 6.92 -26.49 24.87
CA ARG A 196 7.36 -27.21 26.07
C ARG A 196 7.82 -28.64 25.81
N GLY A 197 7.34 -29.30 24.75
CA GLY A 197 7.56 -30.73 24.51
C GLY A 197 8.62 -31.10 23.47
N THR A 198 9.18 -30.13 22.75
CA THR A 198 10.18 -30.40 21.70
C THR A 198 11.52 -29.73 22.01
N GLN A 199 12.62 -30.27 21.45
CA GLN A 199 13.98 -29.66 21.52
C GLN A 199 14.05 -28.20 21.01
N TRP A 200 12.95 -27.65 20.49
CA TRP A 200 12.82 -26.30 19.98
C TRP A 200 12.67 -25.24 21.05
N GLY A 201 12.05 -25.55 22.20
CA GLY A 201 11.96 -24.58 23.31
C GLY A 201 13.33 -24.14 23.84
N ASN A 202 14.35 -24.98 23.64
CA ASN A 202 15.74 -24.70 24.01
C ASN A 202 16.59 -24.11 22.86
N LYS A 203 16.09 -24.08 21.61
CA LYS A 203 16.84 -23.51 20.49
C LYS A 203 16.69 -22.00 20.50
N LYS A 204 17.79 -21.31 20.81
CA LYS A 204 17.88 -19.85 20.63
C LYS A 204 17.76 -19.52 19.15
N TYR A 205 16.66 -18.88 18.79
CA TYR A 205 16.37 -18.52 17.40
C TYR A 205 17.32 -17.42 16.89
N MET A 206 17.64 -16.46 17.77
CA MET A 206 18.64 -15.41 17.59
C MET A 206 19.71 -15.54 18.66
N ASN A 207 20.98 -15.36 18.29
CA ASN A 207 22.08 -15.40 19.24
C ASN A 207 22.37 -13.97 19.73
N THR A 208 22.01 -13.70 20.99
CA THR A 208 22.10 -12.36 21.61
C THR A 208 23.52 -11.80 21.62
N LYS A 209 24.55 -12.67 21.67
CA LYS A 209 25.95 -12.25 21.65
C LYS A 209 26.35 -11.50 20.38
N HIS A 210 25.79 -11.87 19.23
CA HIS A 210 26.08 -11.19 17.96
C HIS A 210 25.28 -9.89 17.82
N LEU A 211 24.16 -9.76 18.52
CA LEU A 211 23.37 -8.53 18.56
C LEU A 211 24.03 -7.48 19.47
N GLU A 212 24.56 -7.90 20.61
CA GLU A 212 25.32 -7.04 21.53
C GLU A 212 26.62 -6.53 20.87
N ALA A 213 27.38 -7.41 20.19
CA ALA A 213 28.59 -7.00 19.48
C ALA A 213 28.34 -5.99 18.35
N ALA A 214 27.21 -6.11 17.64
CA ALA A 214 26.86 -5.16 16.57
C ALA A 214 26.45 -3.77 17.10
N LEU A 215 25.88 -3.71 18.31
CA LEU A 215 25.56 -2.43 18.97
C LEU A 215 26.83 -1.73 19.48
N ASP A 216 27.82 -2.50 19.94
CA ASP A 216 29.12 -1.97 20.37
C ASP A 216 29.90 -1.38 19.19
N ASP A 217 29.88 -2.03 18.00
CA ASP A 217 30.52 -1.52 16.78
C ASP A 217 29.90 -0.20 16.27
N VAL A 218 28.59 -0.01 16.43
CA VAL A 218 27.89 1.25 16.08
C VAL A 218 28.25 2.38 17.06
N SER A 219 28.53 2.06 18.32
CA SER A 219 28.94 3.06 19.33
C SER A 219 30.37 3.60 19.14
N ILE A 220 31.23 2.85 18.45
CA ILE A 220 32.62 3.21 18.17
C ILE A 220 32.76 4.03 16.88
N ALA A 221 31.75 3.98 16.00
CA ALA A 221 31.71 4.71 14.73
C ALA A 221 30.95 6.06 14.77
N GLY A 222 30.51 6.50 15.96
CA GLY A 222 29.85 7.79 16.20
C GLY A 222 30.80 8.91 16.60
#